data_AF-A0A840WHA5-F1
#
_entry.id   AF-A0A840WHA5-F1
#
_cell.length_a   1.000
_cell.length_b   1.000
_cell.length_c   1.000
_cell.angle_alpha   90.00
_cell.angle_beta   90.00
_cell.angle_gamma   90.00
#
_symmetry.space_group_name_H-M   'P 1'
#
loop_
_entity.id
_entity.type
_entity.pdbx_description
1 polymer ?
#
loop_
_entity_poly.entity_id
_entity_poly.type
_entity_poly.pdbx_seq_one_letter_code
_entity_poly.pdbx_strand_id
1 'polypeptide(L)'
;MKPLPPGPLNLAQIQEYVAKMELERGFANSTTVDQALKLAEETGEVCKAVRKCASLRMDPNSTVGELGAELADVLIYVAAIANREGLDLSQALRDKELVNEKRTWC
;
A
#
# COMPACT_ATOMS: atom_id res chain seq x y z
N MET A 1 -1.39 -3.44 -19.81
CA MET A 1 -0.77 -2.37 -19.01
C MET A 1 0.55 -1.93 -19.60
N LYS A 2 0.85 -0.62 -19.62
CA LYS A 2 2.26 -0.19 -19.73
C LYS A 2 2.98 -0.55 -18.43
N PRO A 3 4.19 -1.14 -18.49
CA PRO A 3 4.97 -1.43 -17.29
C PRO A 3 5.30 -0.13 -16.56
N LEU A 4 5.62 -0.24 -15.26
CA LEU A 4 6.16 0.87 -14.50
C LEU A 4 7.41 1.44 -15.22
N PRO A 5 7.57 2.77 -15.23
CA PRO A 5 8.71 3.38 -15.91
C PRO A 5 10.03 2.94 -15.27
N PRO A 6 11.12 2.82 -16.06
CA PRO A 6 12.43 2.55 -15.50
C PRO A 6 12.91 3.76 -14.66
N GLY A 7 13.48 3.49 -13.49
CA GLY A 7 13.99 4.51 -12.57
C GLY A 7 13.13 4.71 -11.31
N PRO A 8 13.42 5.75 -10.50
CA PRO A 8 12.67 6.04 -9.28
C PRO A 8 11.20 6.33 -9.57
N LEU A 9 10.32 5.76 -8.74
CA LEU A 9 8.89 6.01 -8.80
C LEU A 9 8.51 7.17 -7.88
N ASN A 10 7.54 7.97 -8.29
CA ASN A 10 6.86 8.94 -7.44
C ASN A 10 5.40 8.52 -7.16
N LEU A 11 4.78 9.15 -6.16
CA LEU A 11 3.41 8.81 -5.72
C LEU A 11 2.37 8.99 -6.84
N ALA A 12 2.50 10.02 -7.68
CA ALA A 12 1.59 10.23 -8.80
C ALA A 12 1.68 9.09 -9.83
N GLN A 13 2.89 8.63 -10.15
CA GLN A 13 3.10 7.48 -11.03
C GLN A 13 2.53 6.19 -10.44
N ILE A 14 2.64 5.99 -9.13
CA ILE A 14 2.07 4.83 -8.44
C ILE A 14 0.54 4.89 -8.48
N GLN A 15 -0.06 6.04 -8.17
CA GLN A 15 -1.51 6.24 -8.26
C GLN A 15 -2.04 6.00 -9.67
N GLU A 16 -1.37 6.54 -10.69
CA GLU A 16 -1.74 6.32 -12.09
C GLU A 16 -1.59 4.85 -12.52
N TYR A 17 -0.52 4.19 -12.09
CA TYR A 17 -0.31 2.76 -12.30
C TYR A 17 -1.45 1.95 -11.69
N VAL A 18 -1.78 2.17 -10.41
CA VAL A 18 -2.84 1.43 -9.72
C VAL A 18 -4.20 1.64 -10.38
N ALA A 19 -4.55 2.87 -10.75
CA ALA A 19 -5.80 3.15 -11.45
C ALA A 19 -5.95 2.35 -12.75
N LYS A 20 -4.87 2.25 -13.54
CA LYS A 20 -4.85 1.45 -14.78
C LYS A 20 -4.91 -0.06 -14.50
N MET A 21 -4.19 -0.51 -13.47
CA MET A 21 -4.14 -1.92 -13.07
C MET A 21 -5.53 -2.42 -12.65
N GLU A 22 -6.27 -1.63 -11.87
CA GLU A 22 -7.60 -2.02 -11.42
C GLU A 22 -8.63 -2.07 -12.55
N LEU A 23 -8.53 -1.17 -13.52
CA LEU A 23 -9.38 -1.20 -14.71
C LEU A 23 -9.12 -2.47 -15.53
N GLU A 24 -7.85 -2.80 -15.78
CA GLU A 24 -7.48 -3.97 -16.58
C GLU A 24 -7.80 -5.31 -15.90
N ARG A 25 -7.67 -5.37 -14.57
CA ARG A 25 -7.95 -6.60 -13.79
C ARG A 25 -9.42 -6.76 -13.41
N GLY A 26 -10.29 -5.82 -13.78
CA GLY A 26 -11.72 -5.88 -13.48
C GLY A 26 -12.09 -5.52 -12.04
N PHE A 27 -11.20 -4.83 -11.31
CA PHE A 27 -11.43 -4.35 -9.95
C PHE A 27 -12.04 -2.94 -9.89
N ALA A 28 -12.34 -2.33 -11.04
CA ALA A 28 -12.96 -1.01 -11.12
C ALA A 28 -14.30 -0.90 -10.36
N ASN A 29 -15.01 -2.01 -10.17
CA ASN A 29 -16.28 -2.05 -9.43
C ASN A 29 -16.11 -2.35 -7.93
N SER A 30 -14.89 -2.62 -7.46
CA SER A 30 -14.64 -2.86 -6.03
C SER A 30 -14.83 -1.58 -5.24
N THR A 31 -15.54 -1.68 -4.11
CA THR A 31 -15.83 -0.53 -3.24
C THR A 31 -14.60 -0.10 -2.45
N THR A 32 -14.59 1.13 -1.93
CA THR A 32 -13.54 1.58 -1.00
C THR A 32 -13.46 0.67 0.23
N VAL A 33 -14.59 0.14 0.70
CA VAL A 33 -14.63 -0.81 1.82
C VAL A 33 -13.89 -2.10 1.48
N ASP A 34 -14.09 -2.66 0.27
CA ASP A 34 -13.36 -3.86 -0.17
C ASP A 34 -11.85 -3.61 -0.19
N GLN A 35 -11.43 -2.45 -0.69
CA GLN A 35 -10.01 -2.08 -0.71
C GLN A 35 -9.43 -1.88 0.69
N ALA A 36 -10.21 -1.33 1.63
CA ALA A 36 -9.79 -1.18 3.03
C ALA A 36 -9.65 -2.54 3.74
N LEU A 37 -10.54 -3.49 3.45
CA LEU A 37 -10.42 -4.85 3.96
C LEU A 37 -9.19 -5.56 3.41
N LYS A 38 -8.90 -5.37 2.12
CA LYS A 38 -7.67 -5.90 1.51
C LYS A 38 -6.41 -5.27 2.06
N LEU A 39 -6.39 -3.95 2.27
CA LEU A 39 -5.29 -3.28 2.97
C LEU A 39 -5.02 -3.88 4.35
N ALA A 40 -6.06 -4.22 5.10
CA ALA A 40 -5.93 -4.86 6.41
C ALA A 40 -5.33 -6.27 6.30
N GLU A 41 -5.72 -7.03 5.28
CA GLU A 41 -5.15 -8.35 4.95
C GLU A 41 -3.63 -8.23 4.69
N GLU A 42 -3.22 -7.36 3.76
CA GLU A 42 -1.79 -7.17 3.41
C GLU A 42 -0.96 -6.65 4.59
N THR A 43 -1.53 -5.79 5.44
CA THR A 43 -0.85 -5.35 6.66
C THR A 43 -0.60 -6.51 7.62
N GLY A 44 -1.53 -7.47 7.70
CA GLY A 44 -1.36 -8.71 8.44
C GLY A 44 -0.24 -9.59 7.87
N GLU A 45 -0.12 -9.64 6.54
CA GLU A 45 0.94 -10.36 5.82
C GLU A 45 2.32 -9.73 6.12
N VAL A 46 2.42 -8.39 6.08
CA VAL A 46 3.61 -7.65 6.52
C VAL A 46 3.99 -8.03 7.96
N CYS A 47 3.04 -8.10 8.88
CA CYS A 47 3.32 -8.52 10.26
C CYS A 47 3.88 -9.94 10.34
N LYS A 48 3.35 -10.89 9.55
CA LYS A 48 3.90 -12.26 9.48
C LYS A 48 5.32 -12.25 8.92
N ALA A 49 5.57 -11.49 7.85
CA ALA A 49 6.89 -11.37 7.23
C ALA A 49 7.93 -10.75 8.18
N VAL A 50 7.57 -9.68 8.90
CA VAL A 50 8.45 -9.07 9.91
C VAL A 50 8.76 -10.04 11.05
N ARG A 51 7.76 -10.80 11.53
CA ARG A 51 7.97 -11.83 12.56
C ARG A 51 8.95 -12.92 12.11
N LYS A 52 8.87 -13.33 10.84
CA LYS A 52 9.83 -14.26 10.22
C LYS A 52 11.24 -13.67 10.20
N CYS A 53 11.40 -12.43 9.74
CA CYS A 53 12.69 -11.73 9.72
C CYS A 53 13.30 -11.60 11.13
N ALA A 54 12.47 -11.37 12.15
CA ALA A 54 12.89 -11.28 13.55
C ALA A 54 13.16 -12.64 14.22
N SER A 55 13.09 -13.77 13.48
CA SER A 55 13.25 -15.14 14.00
C SER A 55 12.31 -15.48 15.17
N LEU A 56 11.13 -14.86 15.22
CA LEU A 56 10.14 -15.16 16.24
C LEU A 56 9.41 -16.47 15.92
N ARG A 57 8.88 -17.15 16.95
CA ARG A 57 8.09 -18.37 16.75
C ARG A 57 6.90 -18.09 15.84
N MET A 58 6.77 -18.92 14.81
CA MET A 58 5.66 -18.93 13.86
C MET A 58 5.04 -20.32 13.81
N ASP A 59 3.79 -20.37 13.36
CA ASP A 59 3.15 -21.64 13.04
C ASP A 59 3.89 -22.26 11.83
N PRO A 60 4.37 -23.51 11.92
CA PRO A 60 5.11 -24.18 10.85
C PRO A 60 4.30 -24.36 9.55
N ASN A 61 2.97 -24.23 9.59
CA ASN A 61 2.10 -24.27 8.41
C ASN A 61 1.82 -22.88 7.81
N SER A 62 2.39 -21.80 8.36
CA SER A 62 2.19 -20.46 7.81
C SER A 62 2.98 -20.26 6.53
N THR A 63 2.27 -20.05 5.42
CA THR A 63 2.87 -19.43 4.22
C THR A 63 3.17 -17.98 4.55
N VAL A 64 4.41 -17.56 4.37
CA VAL A 64 4.87 -16.19 4.61
C VAL A 64 5.57 -15.70 3.36
N GLY A 65 4.99 -14.70 2.71
CA GLY A 65 5.59 -14.06 1.55
C GLY A 65 6.82 -13.22 1.90
N GLU A 66 7.41 -12.62 0.88
CA GLU A 66 8.60 -11.78 1.02
C GLU A 66 8.20 -10.39 1.51
N LEU A 67 8.86 -9.88 2.55
CA LEU A 67 8.53 -8.57 3.15
C LEU A 67 8.43 -7.44 2.11
N GLY A 68 9.29 -7.44 1.10
CA GLY A 68 9.26 -6.45 0.04
C GLY A 68 7.99 -6.51 -0.84
N ALA A 69 7.47 -7.72 -1.09
CA ALA A 69 6.22 -7.91 -1.82
C ALA A 69 5.03 -7.41 -0.99
N GLU A 70 4.93 -7.83 0.28
CA GLU A 70 3.83 -7.43 1.17
C GLU A 70 3.77 -5.90 1.39
N LEU A 71 4.94 -5.25 1.51
CA LEU A 71 5.01 -3.79 1.59
C LEU A 71 4.57 -3.10 0.29
N ALA A 72 4.85 -3.70 -0.86
CA ALA A 72 4.37 -3.20 -2.14
C ALA A 72 2.86 -3.35 -2.28
N ASP A 73 2.29 -4.47 -1.82
CA ASP A 73 0.84 -4.69 -1.82
C ASP A 73 0.12 -3.69 -0.92
N VAL A 74 0.65 -3.41 0.28
CA VAL A 74 0.15 -2.30 1.13
C VAL A 74 0.15 -0.97 0.39
N LEU A 75 1.23 -0.64 -0.31
CA LEU A 75 1.33 0.62 -1.08
C LEU A 75 0.29 0.67 -2.22
N ILE A 76 0.05 -0.46 -2.89
CA ILE A 76 -0.95 -0.58 -3.95
C ILE A 76 -2.36 -0.32 -3.40
N TYR A 77 -2.73 -0.93 -2.28
CA TYR A 77 -4.07 -0.71 -1.71
C TYR A 77 -4.26 0.69 -1.12
N VAL A 78 -3.22 1.29 -0.54
CA VAL A 78 -3.25 2.71 -0.14
C VAL A 78 -3.53 3.61 -1.35
N ALA A 79 -2.86 3.37 -2.48
CA ALA A 79 -3.10 4.10 -3.72
C ALA A 79 -4.50 3.83 -4.31
N ALA A 80 -4.99 2.59 -4.24
CA ALA A 80 -6.33 2.23 -4.72
C ALA A 80 -7.45 2.95 -3.95
N ILE A 81 -7.30 3.06 -2.62
CA ILE A 81 -8.21 3.82 -1.75
C ILE A 81 -8.12 5.30 -2.08
N ALA A 82 -6.91 5.87 -2.15
CA ALA A 82 -6.73 7.29 -2.46
C ALA A 82 -7.36 7.66 -3.81
N ASN A 83 -7.18 6.82 -4.84
CA ASN A 83 -7.77 7.02 -6.16
C ASN A 83 -9.30 7.05 -6.14
N ARG A 84 -9.94 6.16 -5.34
CA ARG A 84 -11.41 6.11 -5.21
C ARG A 84 -11.98 7.33 -4.51
N GLU A 85 -11.28 7.81 -3.49
CA GLU A 85 -11.70 8.98 -2.72
C GLU A 85 -11.27 10.31 -3.36
N GLY A 86 -10.61 10.27 -4.52
CA GLY A 86 -10.15 11.47 -5.24
C GLY A 86 -9.01 12.21 -4.52
N LEU A 87 -8.18 11.50 -3.76
CA LEU A 87 -7.09 12.06 -2.97
C LEU A 87 -5.75 12.00 -3.71
N ASP A 88 -4.99 13.10 -3.68
CA ASP A 88 -3.58 13.14 -4.08
C ASP A 88 -2.72 12.74 -2.87
N LEU A 89 -2.03 11.59 -2.96
CA LEU A 89 -1.18 11.09 -1.87
C LEU A 89 0.01 12.00 -1.57
N SER A 90 0.56 12.68 -2.59
CA SER A 90 1.66 13.63 -2.39
C SER A 90 1.20 14.83 -1.59
N GLN A 91 0.01 15.35 -1.90
CA GLN A 91 -0.58 16.46 -1.16
C GLN A 91 -0.97 16.04 0.26
N ALA A 92 -1.63 14.88 0.41
CA ALA A 92 -2.02 14.35 1.71
C ALA A 92 -0.81 14.15 2.64
N LEU A 93 0.32 13.65 2.11
CA LEU A 93 1.56 13.51 2.86
C LEU A 93 2.13 14.87 3.29
N ARG A 94 2.17 15.85 2.37
CA ARG A 94 2.65 17.21 2.68
C ARG A 94 1.82 17.86 3.78
N ASP A 95 0.49 17.80 3.66
CA ASP A 95 -0.42 18.39 4.66
C ASP A 95 -0.26 17.72 6.03
N LYS A 96 -0.08 16.39 6.04
CA LYS A 96 0.14 15.63 7.27
C LYS A 96 1.47 15.99 7.95
N GLU A 97 2.54 16.18 7.18
CA GLU A 97 3.86 16.53 7.70
C GLU A 97 3.93 17.98 8.21
N LEU A 98 3.28 18.93 7.54
CA LEU A 98 3.14 20.31 8.04
C LEU A 98 2.50 20.39 9.43
N VAL A 99 1.62 19.44 9.76
CA VAL A 99 1.06 19.29 11.11
C VAL A 99 2.06 18.63 12.06
N ASN A 100 2.82 17.63 11.60
CA ASN A 100 3.82 16.92 12.41
C ASN A 100 5.02 17.78 12.77
N GLU A 101 5.47 18.68 11.90
CA GLU A 101 6.57 19.61 12.13
C GLU A 101 6.27 20.60 13.27
N LYS A 102 4.99 20.83 13.57
CA LYS A 102 4.54 21.67 14.69
C LYS A 102 4.45 20.91 16.00
N ARG A 103 4.65 19.59 15.99
CA ARG A 103 4.57 18.75 17.20
C ARG A 103 5.93 18.68 17.87
N THR A 104 5.91 18.78 19.19
CA THR A 104 7.04 18.36 20.02
C THR A 104 6.84 16.88 20.34
N TRP A 105 7.78 16.05 19.90
CA TRP A 105 7.79 14.63 20.20
C TRP A 105 8.57 14.44 21.50
N CYS A 106 7.84 14.19 22.59
CA CYS A 106 8.40 13.89 23.91
C CYS A 106 8.13 12.44 24.27
#